data_AF-A0A662JR67-F1
#
_entry.id   AF-A0A662JR67-F1
#
_cell.length_a   1.000
_cell.length_b   1.000
_cell.length_c   1.000
_cell.angle_alpha   90.00
_cell.angle_beta   90.00
_cell.angle_gamma   90.00
#
_symmetry.space_group_name_H-M   'P 1'
#
loop_
_entity.id
_entity.type
_entity.pdbx_description
1 polymer ?
#
loop_
_entity_poly.entity_id
_entity_poly.type
_entity_poly.pdbx_seq_one_letter_code
_entity_poly.pdbx_strand_id
1 'polypeptide(L)'
;GLGRGAWGRSVTELLGHLEHTYSVEQLLTKARELDRHYIPSRYPNVYESGYPGMYYDHETAERAIRCAEDIINWVRERLREIGVKT
;
A
#
# COMPACT_ATOMS: atom_id res chain seq x y z
N GLY A 1 -9.96 -6.23 18.06
CA GLY A 1 -8.87 -5.81 17.17
C GLY A 1 -7.54 -6.24 17.78
N LEU A 2 -6.55 -6.60 16.97
CA LEU A 2 -5.25 -7.14 17.43
C LEU A 2 -4.37 -6.14 18.23
N GLY A 3 -4.89 -4.99 18.65
CA GLY A 3 -4.27 -4.11 19.66
C GLY A 3 -2.93 -3.48 19.31
N ARG A 4 -2.34 -3.79 18.15
CA ARG A 4 -1.09 -3.19 17.67
C ARG A 4 -1.43 -1.88 17.00
N GLY A 5 -1.28 -0.77 17.72
CA GLY A 5 -1.36 0.57 17.15
C GLY A 5 -0.28 0.69 16.07
N ALA A 6 -0.69 0.65 14.81
CA ALA A 6 0.24 0.69 13.71
C ALA A 6 0.47 2.17 13.35
N TRP A 7 1.52 2.75 13.93
CA TRP A 7 1.92 4.12 13.68
C TRP A 7 2.83 4.16 12.45
N GLY A 8 2.44 4.89 11.41
CA GLY A 8 3.22 5.01 10.18
C GLY A 8 2.35 5.22 8.94
N ARG A 9 2.98 5.63 7.84
CA ARG A 9 2.35 5.79 6.51
C ARG A 9 2.84 4.75 5.49
N SER A 10 3.73 3.84 5.92
CA SER A 10 4.25 2.77 5.06
C SER A 10 3.37 1.54 5.16
N VAL A 11 2.77 1.15 4.04
CA VAL A 11 2.02 -0.10 3.89
C VAL A 11 2.95 -1.29 4.10
N THR A 12 4.22 -1.19 3.70
CA THR A 12 5.22 -2.24 3.88
C THR A 12 5.43 -2.56 5.36
N GLU A 13 5.62 -1.52 6.19
CA GLU A 13 5.76 -1.68 7.65
C GLU A 13 4.50 -2.28 8.29
N LEU A 14 3.32 -1.82 7.86
CA LEU A 14 2.04 -2.35 8.35
C LEU A 14 1.90 -3.84 8.07
N LEU A 15 2.29 -4.29 6.88
CA LEU A 15 2.29 -5.72 6.52
C LEU A 15 3.37 -6.49 7.26
N GLY A 16 4.55 -5.91 7.47
CA GLY A 16 5.64 -6.53 8.25
C GLY A 16 5.20 -6.90 9.67
N HIS A 17 4.40 -6.07 10.32
CA HIS A 17 3.84 -6.41 11.65
C HIS A 17 2.92 -7.64 11.67
N LEU A 18 2.45 -8.09 10.51
CA LEU A 18 1.58 -9.25 10.33
C LEU A 18 2.32 -10.50 9.87
N GLU A 19 3.62 -10.42 9.53
CA GLU A 19 4.39 -11.52 8.94
C GLU A 19 4.46 -12.79 9.81
N HIS A 20 4.39 -12.62 11.14
CA HIS A 20 4.37 -13.74 12.08
C HIS A 20 3.01 -14.45 12.17
N THR A 21 1.95 -13.86 11.61
CA THR A 21 0.57 -14.38 11.66
C THR A 21 0.06 -14.77 10.28
N TYR A 22 0.47 -14.05 9.24
CA TYR A 22 0.03 -14.27 7.88
C TYR A 22 1.22 -14.24 6.91
N SER A 23 1.14 -15.05 5.86
CA SER A 23 2.04 -14.93 4.71
C SER A 23 1.69 -13.66 3.92
N VAL A 24 2.62 -12.71 3.93
CA VAL A 24 2.48 -11.37 3.32
C VAL A 24 3.54 -11.12 2.25
N GLU A 25 4.44 -12.07 1.99
CA GLU A 25 5.63 -11.91 1.14
C GLU A 25 5.25 -11.44 -0.28
N GLN A 26 4.15 -11.99 -0.82
CA GLN A 26 3.63 -11.65 -2.14
C GLN A 26 3.07 -10.22 -2.21
N LEU A 27 2.71 -9.62 -1.08
CA LEU A 27 2.18 -8.26 -0.98
C LEU A 27 3.28 -7.22 -0.76
N LEU A 28 4.45 -7.60 -0.25
CA LEU A 28 5.51 -6.65 0.08
C LEU A 28 6.00 -5.86 -1.14
N THR A 29 6.09 -6.49 -2.31
CA THR A 29 6.44 -5.78 -3.55
C THR A 29 5.37 -4.74 -3.93
N LYS A 30 4.09 -5.08 -3.77
CA LYS A 30 2.96 -4.19 -4.04
C LYS A 30 2.90 -3.04 -3.03
N ALA A 31 3.19 -3.32 -1.77
CA ALA A 31 3.25 -2.31 -0.72
C ALA A 31 4.38 -1.29 -0.99
N ARG A 32 5.56 -1.74 -1.42
CA ARG A 32 6.66 -0.85 -1.83
C ARG A 32 6.32 -0.02 -3.07
N GLU A 33 5.52 -0.56 -3.99
CA GLU A 33 4.95 0.21 -5.11
C GLU A 33 4.00 1.31 -4.62
N LEU A 34 3.21 1.08 -3.57
CA LEU A 34 2.34 2.13 -3.03
C LEU A 34 3.11 3.16 -2.19
N ASP A 35 4.09 2.72 -1.40
CA ASP A 35 4.85 3.58 -0.50
C ASP A 35 5.64 4.66 -1.26
N ARG A 36 6.18 4.34 -2.45
CA ARG A 36 6.87 5.32 -3.31
C ARG A 36 5.96 6.43 -3.83
N HIS A 37 4.63 6.25 -3.81
CA HIS A 37 3.69 7.29 -4.24
C HIS A 37 3.28 8.22 -3.11
N TYR A 38 3.59 7.91 -1.85
CA TYR A 38 3.07 8.63 -0.69
C TYR A 38 3.47 10.11 -0.65
N ILE A 39 4.75 10.43 -0.84
CA ILE A 39 5.24 11.83 -0.92
C ILE A 39 5.21 12.36 -2.35
N PRO A 40 5.74 11.64 -3.37
CA PRO A 40 5.91 12.20 -4.71
C PRO A 40 4.62 12.61 -5.40
N SER A 41 3.49 11.93 -5.15
CA SER A 41 2.20 12.29 -5.76
C SER A 41 1.66 13.67 -5.36
N ARG A 42 2.18 14.30 -4.31
CA ARG A 42 1.58 15.50 -3.69
C ARG A 42 2.49 16.72 -3.60
N TYR A 43 3.80 16.53 -3.62
CA TYR A 43 4.74 17.60 -3.32
C TYR A 43 5.68 17.85 -4.51
N PRO A 44 5.57 19.00 -5.20
CA PRO A 44 6.41 19.30 -6.36
C PRO A 44 7.92 19.32 -6.06
N ASN A 45 8.31 19.67 -4.84
CA ASN A 45 9.71 19.80 -4.43
C ASN A 45 10.50 18.48 -4.37
N VAL A 46 9.86 17.34 -4.62
CA VAL A 46 10.57 16.05 -4.79
C VAL A 46 11.08 15.83 -6.22
N TYR A 47 10.67 16.68 -7.16
CA TYR A 47 11.07 16.61 -8.55
C TYR A 47 12.01 17.77 -8.89
N GLU A 48 12.96 17.53 -9.80
CA GLU A 48 13.89 18.57 -10.25
C GLU A 48 13.19 19.69 -11.05
N SER A 49 12.05 19.40 -11.67
CA SER A 49 11.24 20.39 -12.40
C SER A 49 9.77 19.95 -12.49
N GLY A 50 8.88 20.88 -12.88
CA GLY A 50 7.47 20.55 -13.11
C GLY A 50 6.65 20.33 -11.85
N TYR A 51 5.59 19.53 -11.96
CA TYR A 51 4.64 19.23 -10.87
C TYR A 51 4.28 17.75 -10.88
N PRO A 52 3.77 17.18 -9.76
CA PRO A 52 3.57 15.74 -9.62
C PRO A 52 2.82 15.08 -10.78
N GLY A 53 1.76 15.69 -11.29
CA GLY A 53 0.97 15.12 -12.40
C GLY A 53 1.73 14.90 -13.71
N MET A 54 2.91 15.52 -13.90
CA MET A 54 3.77 15.28 -15.07
C MET A 54 4.57 13.97 -14.99
N TYR A 55 4.72 13.41 -13.79
CA TYR A 55 5.53 12.21 -13.53
C TYR A 55 4.70 10.94 -13.40
N TYR A 56 3.37 11.04 -13.55
CA TYR A 56 2.47 9.89 -13.50
C TYR A 56 1.85 9.72 -14.89
N ASP A 57 2.31 8.68 -15.58
CA ASP A 57 1.63 8.19 -16.77
C ASP A 57 0.49 7.23 -16.39
N HIS A 58 -0.30 6.88 -17.40
CA HIS A 58 -1.42 5.96 -17.24
C HIS A 58 -0.96 4.59 -16.72
N GLU A 59 0.16 4.06 -17.21
CA GLU A 59 0.69 2.76 -16.79
C GLU A 59 1.03 2.73 -15.30
N THR A 60 1.68 3.80 -14.80
CA THR A 60 2.01 3.96 -13.39
C THR A 60 0.75 4.07 -12.54
N ALA A 61 -0.23 4.85 -12.98
CA ALA A 61 -1.51 4.97 -12.28
C ALA A 61 -2.24 3.62 -12.19
N GLU A 62 -2.34 2.89 -13.30
CA GLU A 62 -2.98 1.58 -13.31
C GLU A 62 -2.24 0.55 -12.45
N ARG A 63 -0.90 0.55 -12.48
CA ARG A 63 -0.10 -0.37 -11.65
C ARG A 63 -0.30 -0.09 -10.16
N ALA A 64 -0.37 1.18 -9.76
CA ALA A 64 -0.68 1.57 -8.40
C ALA A 64 -2.08 1.10 -7.98
N ILE A 65 -3.09 1.29 -8.85
CA ILE A 65 -4.46 0.83 -8.59
C ILE A 65 -4.49 -0.69 -8.39
N ARG A 66 -3.90 -1.46 -9.31
CA ARG A 66 -3.84 -2.94 -9.20
C ARG A 66 -3.16 -3.38 -7.90
N CYS A 67 -2.06 -2.74 -7.52
CA CYS A 67 -1.37 -3.04 -6.26
C CYS A 67 -2.26 -2.77 -5.03
N ALA A 68 -3.04 -1.68 -5.05
CA ALA A 68 -3.97 -1.36 -3.98
C ALA A 68 -5.14 -2.36 -3.91
N GLU A 69 -5.72 -2.72 -5.05
CA GLU A 69 -6.80 -3.70 -5.14
C GLU A 69 -6.39 -5.06 -4.59
N ASP A 70 -5.21 -5.55 -4.97
CA ASP A 70 -4.67 -6.83 -4.49
C ASP A 70 -4.54 -6.84 -2.96
N ILE A 71 -4.00 -5.77 -2.37
CA ILE A 71 -3.84 -5.65 -0.91
C ILE A 71 -5.21 -5.58 -0.23
N ILE A 72 -6.14 -4.77 -0.75
CA ILE A 72 -7.48 -4.63 -0.17
C ILE A 72 -8.24 -5.97 -0.24
N ASN A 73 -8.16 -6.69 -1.35
CA ASN A 73 -8.81 -7.99 -1.51
C ASN A 73 -8.26 -9.01 -0.53
N TRP A 74 -6.93 -9.07 -0.37
CA TRP A 74 -6.31 -9.90 0.66
C TRP A 74 -6.78 -9.53 2.07
N VAL A 75 -6.82 -8.23 2.42
CA VAL A 75 -7.30 -7.78 3.74
C VAL A 75 -8.75 -8.22 3.96
N ARG A 76 -9.62 -8.08 2.96
CA ARG A 76 -11.03 -8.50 3.04
C ARG A 76 -11.15 -10.01 3.24
N GLU A 77 -10.33 -10.81 2.58
CA GLU A 77 -10.30 -12.27 2.79
C GLU A 77 -9.93 -12.61 4.24
N ARG A 78 -8.87 -12.01 4.78
CA ARG A 78 -8.46 -12.23 6.19
C ARG A 78 -9.51 -11.78 7.19
N LEU A 79 -10.21 -10.67 6.92
CA LEU A 79 -11.29 -10.18 7.77
C LEU A 79 -12.49 -11.13 7.76
N ARG A 80 -12.85 -11.70 6.59
CA ARG A 80 -13.90 -12.73 6.50
C ARG A 80 -13.52 -14.01 7.26
N GLU A 81 -12.27 -14.44 7.19
CA GLU A 81 -11.76 -15.61 7.94
C GLU A 81 -11.98 -15.47 9.45
N ILE A 82 -11.85 -14.26 10.00
CA ILE A 82 -12.03 -13.97 11.43
C ILE A 82 -13.46 -13.52 11.79
N GLY A 83 -14.42 -13.67 10.87
CA GLY A 83 -15.84 -13.38 11.11
C GLY A 83 -16.22 -11.90 11.13
N VAL A 84 -15.36 -11.02 10.63
CA VAL A 84 -15.65 -9.59 10.50
C VAL A 84 -16.38 -9.35 9.17
N LYS A 85 -17.64 -8.89 9.24
CA LYS A 85 -18.41 -8.48 8.06
C LYS A 85 -17.66 -7.34 7.35
N THR A 86 -17.37 -7.52 6.07
CA THR A 86 -16.53 -6.65 5.23
C THR A 86 -17.16 -6.34 3.90
#